data_AF-A0A1N6TH62-F1
#
_entry.id   AF-A0A1N6TH62-F1
#
_cell.length_a   1.000
_cell.length_b   1.000
_cell.length_c   1.000
_cell.angle_alpha   90.00
_cell.angle_beta   90.00
_cell.angle_gamma   90.00
#
_symmetry.space_group_name_H-M   'P 1'
#
loop_
_entity.id
_entity.type
_entity.pdbx_description
1 polymer ?
#
loop_
_entity_poly.entity_id
_entity_poly.type
_entity_poly.pdbx_seq_one_letter_code
_entity_poly.pdbx_strand_id
1 'polypeptide(L)'
;MTPEESRQVFIAEAKAIIQAVFPDADPLVVVQVKDSPCGGPVGTERTSVKSAINVHSDATDKHLSPDDVFQKVLTVLRQRGWTVNYSRTRIVGAERAGVGGISAGVGESPVGINIFGDTECVKNPDE
;
A
#
# COMPACT_ATOMS: atom_id res chain seq x y z
N MET A 1 12.40 -6.12 12.77
CA MET A 1 11.16 -6.47 12.07
C MET A 1 11.40 -7.74 11.29
N THR A 2 10.58 -8.76 11.48
CA THR A 2 10.56 -9.99 10.65
C THR A 2 9.83 -9.73 9.34
N PRO A 3 9.97 -10.60 8.31
CA PRO A 3 9.19 -10.48 7.08
C PRO A 3 7.68 -10.50 7.32
N GLU A 4 7.21 -11.32 8.27
CA GLU A 4 5.79 -11.35 8.64
C GLU A 4 5.33 -10.05 9.30
N GLU A 5 6.10 -9.51 10.25
CA GLU A 5 5.79 -8.21 10.85
C GLU A 5 5.75 -7.10 9.80
N SER A 6 6.67 -7.11 8.84
CA SER A 6 6.72 -6.14 7.73
C SER A 6 5.45 -6.20 6.86
N ARG A 7 4.99 -7.42 6.53
CA ARG A 7 3.70 -7.60 5.82
C ARG A 7 2.53 -7.07 6.63
N GLN A 8 2.44 -7.39 7.91
CA GLN A 8 1.32 -6.96 8.75
C GLN A 8 1.27 -5.44 8.88
N VAL A 9 2.43 -4.78 9.03
CA VAL A 9 2.53 -3.31 9.04
C VAL A 9 2.04 -2.72 7.71
N PHE A 10 2.50 -3.25 6.58
CA PHE A 10 2.03 -2.80 5.26
C PHE A 10 0.52 -2.98 5.08
N ILE A 11 0.00 -4.18 5.40
CA ILE A 11 -1.43 -4.50 5.27
C ILE A 11 -2.26 -3.57 6.14
N ALA A 12 -1.85 -3.35 7.39
CA ALA A 12 -2.54 -2.45 8.31
C ALA A 12 -2.58 -1.01 7.78
N GLU A 13 -1.47 -0.52 7.24
CA GLU A 13 -1.40 0.83 6.66
C GLU A 13 -2.25 0.96 5.38
N ALA A 14 -2.19 -0.02 4.48
CA ALA A 14 -3.01 -0.02 3.27
C ALA A 14 -4.51 -0.06 3.59
N LYS A 15 -4.92 -0.91 4.55
CA LYS A 15 -6.31 -0.95 5.05
C LYS A 15 -6.73 0.40 5.64
N ALA A 16 -5.89 1.00 6.47
CA ALA A 16 -6.19 2.28 7.10
C ALA A 16 -6.31 3.43 6.09
N ILE A 17 -5.54 3.41 4.99
CA ILE A 17 -5.70 4.38 3.90
C ILE A 17 -7.08 4.22 3.25
N ILE A 18 -7.46 2.99 2.88
CA ILE A 18 -8.75 2.72 2.25
C ILE A 18 -9.90 3.10 3.19
N GLN A 19 -9.82 2.69 4.47
CA GLN A 19 -10.85 2.96 5.47
C GLN A 19 -10.97 4.44 5.84
N ALA A 20 -9.91 5.24 5.71
CA ALA A 20 -10.01 6.68 5.86
C ALA A 20 -10.83 7.34 4.74
N VAL A 21 -10.92 6.71 3.55
CA VAL A 21 -11.72 7.20 2.42
C VAL A 21 -13.11 6.55 2.39
N PHE A 22 -13.18 5.25 2.72
CA PHE A 22 -14.38 4.42 2.79
C PHE A 22 -14.50 3.80 4.21
N PRO A 23 -15.08 4.52 5.18
CA PRO A 23 -15.09 4.10 6.59
C PRO A 23 -15.62 2.69 6.86
N ASP A 24 -16.63 2.26 6.10
CA ASP A 24 -17.28 0.95 6.26
C ASP A 24 -16.69 -0.14 5.34
N ALA A 25 -15.57 0.15 4.66
CA ALA A 25 -14.91 -0.83 3.81
C ALA A 25 -14.29 -1.98 4.62
N ASP A 26 -14.45 -3.20 4.11
CA ASP A 26 -13.64 -4.36 4.48
C ASP A 26 -12.68 -4.69 3.31
N PRO A 27 -11.43 -4.18 3.32
CA PRO A 27 -10.55 -4.30 2.18
C PRO A 27 -10.04 -5.74 2.02
N LEU A 28 -10.15 -6.26 0.80
CA LEU A 28 -9.59 -7.55 0.40
C LEU A 28 -8.07 -7.44 0.32
N VAL A 29 -7.37 -8.41 0.91
CA VAL A 29 -5.90 -8.49 0.89
C VAL A 29 -5.46 -9.70 0.08
N VAL A 30 -4.55 -9.48 -0.85
CA VAL A 30 -3.92 -10.52 -1.65
C VAL A 30 -2.40 -10.37 -1.54
N VAL A 31 -1.75 -11.35 -0.91
CA VAL A 31 -0.29 -11.46 -0.92
C VAL A 31 0.13 -12.06 -2.25
N GLN A 32 0.74 -11.26 -3.12
CA GLN A 32 1.14 -11.69 -4.47
C GLN A 32 2.46 -12.45 -4.44
N VAL A 33 3.45 -11.93 -3.70
CA VAL A 33 4.74 -12.57 -3.50
C VAL A 33 5.06 -12.48 -2.02
N LYS A 34 5.24 -13.63 -1.38
CA LYS A 34 5.42 -13.67 0.08
C LYS A 34 6.79 -13.15 0.48
N ASP A 35 7.88 -13.69 -0.04
CA ASP A 35 9.24 -13.27 0.31
C ASP A 35 10.13 -13.36 -0.93
N SER A 36 10.60 -12.21 -1.40
CA SER A 36 11.47 -12.07 -2.57
C SER A 36 12.76 -11.35 -2.21
N PRO A 37 13.94 -11.80 -2.70
CA PRO A 37 15.19 -11.11 -2.42
C PRO A 37 15.16 -9.64 -2.86
N CYS A 38 15.62 -8.75 -1.99
CA CYS A 38 15.63 -7.30 -2.25
C CYS A 38 16.99 -6.63 -2.08
N GLY A 39 18.06 -7.42 -1.93
CA GLY A 39 19.43 -6.90 -1.87
C GLY A 39 19.80 -6.23 -0.55
N GLY A 40 18.94 -6.30 0.47
CA GLY A 40 19.21 -5.78 1.82
C GLY A 40 18.34 -4.62 2.27
N PRO A 41 18.08 -4.43 3.58
CA PRO A 41 17.86 -3.11 4.14
C PRO A 41 18.97 -2.17 3.69
N VAL A 42 18.74 -0.87 3.78
CA VAL A 42 19.81 0.12 3.71
C VAL A 42 20.92 -0.28 4.70
N GLY A 43 22.03 -0.82 4.18
CA GLY A 43 23.21 -1.22 4.97
C GLY A 43 23.45 -2.72 5.23
N THR A 44 22.63 -3.69 4.77
CA THR A 44 22.90 -5.13 5.01
C THR A 44 22.44 -6.08 3.89
N GLU A 45 23.34 -6.70 3.13
CA GLU A 45 22.98 -7.09 1.75
C GLU A 45 22.59 -8.56 1.46
N ARG A 46 22.87 -9.57 2.30
CA ARG A 46 22.96 -10.94 1.74
C ARG A 46 21.69 -11.80 1.68
N THR A 47 20.72 -11.64 2.58
CA THR A 47 19.56 -12.57 2.67
C THR A 47 18.21 -11.87 2.83
N SER A 48 18.14 -10.58 2.57
CA SER A 48 16.95 -9.80 2.92
C SER A 48 15.83 -9.94 1.92
N VAL A 49 14.59 -9.90 2.41
CA VAL A 49 13.39 -10.16 1.64
C VAL A 49 12.35 -9.06 1.80
N LYS A 50 11.50 -8.94 0.77
CA LYS A 50 10.31 -8.10 0.75
C LYS A 50 9.11 -8.88 0.21
N SER A 51 7.91 -8.42 0.51
CA SER A 51 6.66 -8.98 0.03
C SER A 51 5.95 -8.02 -0.92
N ALA A 52 5.35 -8.56 -1.99
CA ALA A 52 4.44 -7.80 -2.86
C ALA A 52 3.00 -8.07 -2.43
N ILE A 53 2.26 -7.00 -2.15
CA ILE A 53 0.90 -7.08 -1.59
C ILE A 53 -0.03 -6.19 -2.40
N ASN A 54 -1.24 -6.68 -2.63
CA ASN A 54 -2.35 -5.91 -3.18
C ASN A 54 -3.48 -5.84 -2.14
N VAL A 55 -4.01 -4.64 -1.93
CA VAL A 55 -5.16 -4.38 -1.07
C VAL A 55 -6.19 -3.56 -1.83
N HIS A 56 -7.43 -4.02 -1.85
CA HIS A 56 -8.47 -3.43 -2.68
C HIS A 56 -9.81 -3.34 -1.95
N SER A 57 -10.57 -2.28 -2.25
CA SER A 57 -11.97 -2.15 -1.86
C SER A 57 -12.74 -1.27 -2.84
N ASP A 58 -14.00 -1.63 -3.06
CA ASP A 58 -14.96 -0.84 -3.83
C ASP A 58 -15.80 0.05 -2.91
N ALA A 59 -16.16 1.22 -3.41
CA ALA A 59 -17.13 2.08 -2.76
C ALA A 59 -18.52 1.43 -2.74
N THR A 60 -19.21 1.55 -1.62
CA THR A 60 -20.62 1.18 -1.50
C THR A 60 -21.54 2.18 -2.21
N ASP A 61 -21.18 3.46 -2.18
CA ASP A 61 -21.86 4.53 -2.91
C ASP A 61 -21.38 4.60 -4.38
N LYS A 62 -22.29 4.29 -5.31
CA LYS A 62 -22.05 4.27 -6.76
C LYS A 62 -22.05 5.65 -7.41
N HIS A 63 -22.37 6.70 -6.65
CA HIS A 63 -22.40 8.08 -7.14
C HIS A 63 -21.12 8.86 -6.83
N LEU A 64 -20.14 8.23 -6.18
CA LEU A 64 -18.87 8.88 -5.90
C LEU A 64 -18.13 9.24 -7.19
N SER A 65 -17.58 10.44 -7.24
CA SER A 65 -16.64 10.84 -8.27
C SER A 65 -15.29 10.15 -8.05
N PRO A 66 -14.74 9.43 -9.05
CA PRO A 66 -13.41 8.84 -8.96
C PRO A 66 -12.32 9.89 -8.68
N ASP A 67 -12.48 11.11 -9.20
CA ASP A 67 -11.51 12.19 -9.01
C ASP A 67 -11.56 12.71 -7.57
N ASP A 68 -12.74 12.83 -6.98
CA ASP A 68 -12.89 13.23 -5.57
C ASP A 68 -12.30 12.17 -4.64
N VAL A 69 -12.55 10.89 -4.92
CA VAL A 69 -11.95 9.76 -4.20
C VAL A 69 -10.42 9.82 -4.31
N PHE A 70 -9.87 10.09 -5.49
CA PHE A 70 -8.42 10.22 -5.68
C PHE A 70 -7.83 11.39 -4.89
N GLN A 71 -8.48 12.56 -4.86
CA GLN A 71 -8.04 13.69 -4.02
C GLN A 71 -8.06 13.36 -2.52
N LYS A 72 -9.06 12.58 -2.07
CA LYS A 72 -9.10 12.07 -0.69
C LYS A 72 -7.93 11.14 -0.41
N VAL A 73 -7.62 10.19 -1.30
CA VAL A 73 -6.46 9.31 -1.17
C VAL A 73 -5.17 10.13 -1.03
N LEU A 74 -4.94 11.12 -1.89
CA LEU A 74 -3.77 12.01 -1.78
C LEU A 74 -3.68 12.73 -0.44
N THR A 75 -4.82 13.20 0.07
CA THR A 75 -4.90 13.89 1.37
C THR A 75 -4.56 12.94 2.52
N VAL A 76 -5.15 11.74 2.51
CA VAL A 76 -4.91 10.70 3.53
C VAL A 76 -3.45 10.28 3.54
N LEU A 77 -2.83 10.06 2.37
CA LEU A 77 -1.42 9.69 2.29
C LEU A 77 -0.52 10.72 2.97
N ARG A 78 -0.72 12.02 2.67
CA ARG A 78 0.04 13.11 3.30
C ARG A 78 -0.18 13.17 4.81
N GLN A 79 -1.43 13.06 5.27
CA GLN A 79 -1.77 13.07 6.70
C GLN A 79 -1.15 11.90 7.45
N ARG A 80 -1.01 10.75 6.80
CA ARG A 80 -0.40 9.53 7.37
C ARG A 80 1.13 9.49 7.21
N GLY A 81 1.74 10.57 6.75
CA GLY A 81 3.20 10.70 6.65
C GLY A 81 3.83 9.94 5.49
N TRP A 82 3.07 9.65 4.43
CA TRP A 82 3.63 9.12 3.19
C TRP A 82 4.24 10.24 2.35
N THR A 83 5.42 9.97 1.80
CA THR A 83 6.06 10.83 0.80
C THR A 83 5.48 10.49 -0.57
N VAL A 84 4.81 11.44 -1.21
CA VAL A 84 4.28 11.25 -2.57
C VAL A 84 5.40 11.49 -3.58
N ASN A 85 5.74 10.45 -4.34
CA ASN A 85 6.81 10.46 -5.32
C ASN A 85 6.31 10.91 -6.70
N TYR A 86 5.10 10.47 -7.08
CA TYR A 86 4.46 10.88 -8.32
C TYR A 86 2.94 10.78 -8.21
N SER A 87 2.23 11.57 -9.02
CA SER A 87 0.79 11.43 -9.24
C SER A 87 0.48 11.64 -10.71
N ARG A 88 -0.22 10.71 -11.35
CA ARG A 88 -0.66 10.82 -12.75
C ARG A 88 -2.05 10.24 -12.87
N THR A 89 -2.93 10.94 -13.59
CA THR A 89 -4.36 10.60 -13.70
C THR A 89 -4.97 10.36 -12.33
N ARG A 90 -5.28 9.11 -11.97
CA ARG A 90 -5.80 8.72 -10.64
C ARG A 90 -4.92 7.64 -9.99
N ILE A 91 -3.63 7.71 -10.25
CA ILE A 91 -2.62 6.84 -9.67
C ILE A 91 -1.62 7.71 -8.92
N VAL A 92 -1.29 7.32 -7.69
CA VAL A 92 -0.28 7.95 -6.87
C VAL A 92 0.72 6.91 -6.39
N GLY A 93 2.01 7.18 -6.64
CA GLY A 93 3.10 6.45 -6.04
C GLY A 93 3.60 7.16 -4.79
N ALA A 94 3.75 6.43 -3.70
CA ALA A 94 4.20 6.98 -2.44
C ALA A 94 5.04 5.97 -1.64
N GLU A 95 5.87 6.46 -0.74
CA GLU A 95 6.70 5.62 0.14
C GLU A 95 6.64 6.12 1.58
N ARG A 96 6.87 5.19 2.51
CA ARG A 96 6.99 5.50 3.94
C ARG A 96 8.00 4.56 4.58
N ALA A 97 9.01 5.15 5.23
CA ALA A 97 10.00 4.40 5.99
C ALA A 97 9.33 3.61 7.13
N GLY A 98 9.79 2.38 7.35
CA GLY A 98 9.19 1.41 8.26
C GLY A 98 7.98 0.67 7.69
N VAL A 99 7.58 0.93 6.43
CA VAL A 99 6.41 0.31 5.79
C VAL A 99 6.76 -0.24 4.41
N GLY A 100 7.23 0.61 3.50
CA GLY A 100 7.51 0.24 2.11
C GLY A 100 7.00 1.27 1.09
N GLY A 101 6.87 0.82 -0.15
CA GLY A 101 6.42 1.64 -1.28
C GLY A 101 5.08 1.15 -1.81
N ILE A 102 4.20 2.08 -2.19
CA ILE A 102 2.88 1.81 -2.73
C ILE A 102 2.62 2.56 -4.04
N SER A 103 1.71 2.00 -4.82
CA SER A 103 0.98 2.60 -5.92
C SER A 103 -0.51 2.44 -5.64
N ALA A 104 -1.18 3.55 -5.32
CA ALA A 104 -2.61 3.58 -5.08
C ALA A 104 -3.33 4.15 -6.30
N GLY A 105 -4.29 3.39 -6.84
CA GLY A 105 -5.11 3.75 -7.99
C GLY A 105 -6.59 3.83 -7.64
N VAL A 106 -7.33 4.70 -8.33
CA VAL A 106 -8.80 4.78 -8.24
C VAL A 106 -9.47 4.39 -9.55
N GLY A 107 -10.30 3.35 -9.49
CA GLY A 107 -11.11 2.85 -10.61
C GLY A 107 -12.42 3.63 -10.80
N GLU A 108 -13.08 3.50 -11.96
CA GLU A 108 -14.32 4.22 -12.29
C GLU A 108 -15.59 3.38 -12.21
N SER A 109 -15.52 2.05 -12.31
CA SER A 109 -16.71 1.19 -12.34
C SER A 109 -16.43 -0.25 -11.90
N PRO A 110 -16.74 -0.60 -10.64
CA PRO A 110 -17.15 0.30 -9.56
C PRO A 110 -16.03 1.30 -9.19
N VAL A 111 -16.42 2.43 -8.59
CA VAL A 111 -15.41 3.33 -7.99
C VAL A 111 -14.79 2.61 -6.82
N GLY A 112 -13.47 2.46 -6.84
CA GLY A 112 -12.76 1.66 -5.86
C GLY A 112 -11.31 2.07 -5.76
N ILE A 113 -10.69 1.73 -4.63
CA ILE A 113 -9.28 1.98 -4.36
C ILE A 113 -8.54 0.66 -4.50
N ASN A 114 -7.42 0.67 -5.22
CA ASN A 114 -6.50 -0.45 -5.33
C ASN A 114 -5.10 0.01 -4.93
N ILE A 115 -4.55 -0.54 -3.86
CA ILE A 115 -3.20 -0.28 -3.38
C ILE A 115 -2.35 -1.50 -3.68
N PHE A 116 -1.38 -1.35 -4.59
CA PHE A 116 -0.34 -2.35 -4.83
C PHE A 116 0.98 -1.83 -4.30
N GLY A 117 1.79 -2.67 -3.67
CA GLY A 117 3.11 -2.24 -3.24
C GLY A 117 3.98 -3.34 -2.71
N ASP A 118 5.22 -2.94 -2.43
CA ASP A 118 6.23 -3.77 -1.82
C ASP A 118 6.44 -3.32 -0.38
N THR A 119 6.57 -4.28 0.54
CA THR A 119 7.05 -3.99 1.89
C THR A 119 8.47 -3.46 1.86
N GLU A 120 8.89 -2.79 2.92
CA GLU A 120 10.31 -2.50 3.10
C GLU A 120 11.13 -3.80 3.16
N CYS A 121 12.37 -3.73 2.66
CA CYS A 121 13.30 -4.83 2.68
C CYS A 121 13.77 -5.09 4.12
N VAL A 122 13.52 -6.29 4.63
CA VAL A 122 13.90 -6.68 6.00
C VAL A 122 14.77 -7.93 5.98
N LYS A 123 15.61 -8.09 7.00
CA LYS A 123 16.47 -9.27 7.14
C LYS A 123 15.60 -10.53 7.25
N ASN A 124 15.93 -11.56 6.47
CA ASN A 124 15.35 -12.89 6.62
C ASN A 124 16.09 -13.65 7.75
N PRO A 125 15.42 -14.05 8.84
CA PRO A 125 16.05 -14.81 9.91
C PRO A 125 16.22 -16.31 9.59
N ASP A 126 15.53 -16.81 8.55
CA ASP A 126 15.51 -18.22 8.18
C ASP A 126 16.63 -18.63 7.20
N GLU A 127 17.53 -17.70 6.86
CA GLU A 127 18.77 -17.93 6.09
C GLU A 127 20.04 -17.57 6.88
#